data_AF-A0A818A2D8-F1
#
_entry.id   AF-A0A818A2D8-F1
#
_cell.length_a   1.000
_cell.length_b   1.000
_cell.length_c   1.000
_cell.angle_alpha   90.00
_cell.angle_beta   90.00
_cell.angle_gamma   90.00
#
_symmetry.space_group_name_H-M   'P 1'
#
loop_
_entity.id
_entity.type
_entity.pdbx_description
1 polymer ?
#
loop_
_entity_poly.entity_id
_entity_poly.type
_entity_poly.pdbx_seq_one_letter_code
_entity_poly.pdbx_strand_id
1 'polypeptide(L)' 'TSDLRQEFEKELKSNGLGTFIEYPGTVHGFVVRPDNTEQVIQEKDKAVQDAIEFFKRNI' A
#
# COMPACT_ATOMS: atom_id res chain seq x y z
N THR A 1 0.09 11.73 13.21
CA THR A 1 0.52 10.44 12.60
C THR A 1 1.18 10.59 11.23
N SER A 2 1.27 11.78 10.62
CA SER A 2 1.85 11.95 9.27
C SER A 2 3.39 11.97 9.22
N ASP A 3 4.10 12.18 10.34
CA ASP A 3 5.56 12.36 10.34
C ASP A 3 6.33 11.07 9.98
N LEU A 4 6.13 9.99 10.73
CA LEU A 4 6.95 8.78 10.59
C LEU A 4 6.83 8.11 9.23
N ARG A 5 5.63 8.12 8.62
CA ARG A 5 5.43 7.55 7.29
C ARG A 5 6.18 8.35 6.23
N GLN A 6 6.09 9.67 6.29
CA GLN A 6 6.75 10.56 5.34
C GLN A 6 8.27 10.50 5.49
N GLU A 7 8.78 10.44 6.72
CA GLU A 7 10.20 10.23 7.01
C GLU A 7 10.70 8.88 6.48
N PHE A 8 9.94 7.80 6.69
CA PHE A 8 10.28 6.48 6.17
C PHE A 8 10.30 6.44 4.64
N GLU A 9 9.29 7.01 3.98
CA GLU A 9 9.28 7.13 2.52
C GLU A 9 10.47 7.93 2.00
N LYS A 10 10.81 9.04 2.68
CA LYS A 10 11.93 9.89 2.30
C LYS A 10 13.25 9.14 2.38
N GLU A 11 13.47 8.39 3.46
CA GLU A 11 14.69 7.60 3.65
C GLU A 11 14.80 6.45 2.64
N LEU A 12 13.70 5.76 2.35
CA LEU A 12 13.74 4.70 1.33
C LEU A 12 14.00 5.28 -0.08
N LYS A 13 13.37 6.41 -0.42
CA LYS A 13 13.59 7.09 -1.70
C LYS A 13 15.05 7.52 -1.86
N SER A 14 15.71 8.01 -0.80
CA SER A 14 17.13 8.40 -0.86
C SER A 14 18.06 7.21 -1.15
N ASN A 15 17.63 5.99 -0.83
CA ASN A 15 18.33 4.73 -1.10
C ASN A 15 17.89 4.05 -2.41
N GLY A 16 17.10 4.71 -3.26
CA GLY A 16 16.62 4.16 -4.53
C GLY A 16 15.50 3.12 -4.39
N LEU A 17 14.88 3.02 -3.21
CA LEU A 17 13.73 2.14 -2.94
C LEU A 17 12.44 2.97 -2.99
N GLY A 18 11.53 2.64 -3.91
CA GLY A 18 10.69 3.70 -4.50
C GLY A 18 9.17 3.56 -4.55
N THR A 19 8.57 2.39 -4.37
CA THR A 19 7.13 2.22 -4.67
C THR A 19 6.27 2.32 -3.42
N PHE A 20 5.55 3.43 -3.29
CA PHE A 20 4.59 3.70 -2.22
C PHE A 20 3.22 4.02 -2.82
N ILE A 21 2.21 3.26 -2.40
CA ILE A 21 0.84 3.40 -2.89
C ILE A 21 -0.08 3.61 -1.68
N GLU A 22 -0.97 4.60 -1.79
CA GLU A 22 -2.00 4.85 -0.79
C GLU A 22 -3.35 4.33 -1.26
N TYR A 23 -4.11 3.73 -0.33
CA TYR A 23 -5.44 3.19 -0.56
C TYR A 23 -6.46 3.97 0.29
N PRO A 24 -7.20 4.94 -0.29
CA PRO A 24 -8.09 5.82 0.47
C PRO A 24 -9.22 5.07 1.16
N GLY A 25 -9.63 5.52 2.35
CA GLY A 25 -10.73 4.91 3.09
C GLY A 25 -10.38 3.55 3.73
N THR A 26 -9.13 3.10 3.63
CA THR A 26 -8.66 1.88 4.29
C THR A 26 -8.11 2.16 5.68
N VAL A 27 -8.17 1.14 6.54
CA VAL A 27 -7.56 1.16 7.89
C VAL A 27 -6.36 0.22 7.95
N HIS A 28 -5.54 0.37 8.99
CA HIS A 28 -4.41 -0.53 9.20
C HIS A 28 -4.84 -2.00 9.23
N GLY A 29 -4.21 -2.82 8.38
CA GLY A 29 -4.52 -4.25 8.23
C GLY A 29 -5.74 -4.56 7.37
N PHE A 30 -6.26 -3.61 6.58
CA PHE A 30 -7.48 -3.81 5.77
C PHE A 30 -7.45 -5.05 4.85
N VAL A 31 -6.27 -5.49 4.41
CA VAL A 31 -6.14 -6.66 3.52
C VAL A 31 -6.53 -7.98 4.21
N VAL A 32 -6.38 -8.07 5.53
CA VAL A 32 -6.63 -9.31 6.30
C VAL A 32 -7.88 -9.23 7.20
N ARG A 33 -8.57 -8.09 7.19
CA ARG A 33 -9.77 -7.87 8.02
C ARG A 33 -11.01 -8.49 7.37
N PRO A 34 -11.86 -9.18 8.13
CA PRO A 34 -13.10 -9.76 7.61
C PRO A 34 -14.27 -8.76 7.55
N ASP A 35 -14.21 -7.62 8.25
CA ASP A 35 -15.29 -6.65 8.45
C ASP A 35 -15.20 -5.42 7.52
N ASN A 36 -14.75 -5.63 6.27
CA ASN A 36 -14.54 -4.55 5.32
C ASN A 36 -15.85 -4.06 4.68
N THR A 37 -15.96 -2.74 4.48
CA THR A 37 -16.98 -2.17 3.60
C THR A 37 -16.70 -2.55 2.14
N GLU A 38 -17.70 -2.44 1.27
CA GLU A 38 -17.54 -2.72 -0.16
C GLU A 38 -16.41 -1.91 -0.80
N GLN A 39 -16.27 -0.64 -0.42
CA GLN A 39 -15.15 0.21 -0.84
C GLN A 39 -13.79 -0.36 -0.42
N VAL A 40 -13.66 -0.85 0.81
CA VAL A 40 -12.40 -1.43 1.30
C VAL A 40 -12.08 -2.76 0.62
N ILE A 41 -13.11 -3.53 0.21
CA ILE A 41 -12.92 -4.75 -0.59
C ILE A 41 -12.29 -4.40 -1.95
N GLN A 42 -12.80 -3.36 -2.63
CA GLN A 42 -12.25 -2.91 -3.91
C GLN A 42 -10.79 -2.44 -3.78
N GLU A 43 -10.49 -1.66 -2.74
CA GLU A 43 -9.11 -1.21 -2.47
C GLU A 43 -8.19 -2.37 -2.10
N LYS A 44 -8.69 -3.40 -1.42
CA LYS A 44 -7.94 -4.64 -1.14
C LYS A 44 -7.57 -5.34 -2.43
N ASP A 45 -8.54 -5.57 -3.31
CA ASP A 45 -8.30 -6.30 -4.56
C ASP A 45 -7.32 -5.54 -5.45
N LYS A 46 -7.44 -4.20 -5.49
CA LYS A 46 -6.48 -3.31 -6.16
C LYS A 46 -5.08 -3.43 -5.55
N ALA A 47 -4.93 -3.39 -4.23
CA ALA A 47 -3.64 -3.51 -3.56
C ALA A 47 -2.94 -4.84 -3.87
N VAL A 48 -3.69 -5.94 -3.96
CA VAL A 48 -3.16 -7.24 -4.36
C VAL A 48 -2.68 -7.22 -5.81
N GLN A 49 -3.45 -6.63 -6.73
CA GLN A 49 -3.04 -6.52 -8.13
C GLN A 49 -1.80 -5.65 -8.31
N ASP A 50 -1.74 -4.49 -7.64
CA ASP A 50 -0.57 -3.60 -7.67
C ASP A 50 0.70 -4.33 -7.22
N ALA A 51 0.61 -5.15 -6.18
CA ALA A 51 1.73 -5.97 -5.70
C ALA A 51 2.16 -7.02 -6.74
N ILE A 52 1.22 -7.73 -7.34
CA ILE A 52 1.50 -8.72 -8.40
C ILE A 52 2.18 -8.03 -9.59
N GLU A 53 1.68 -6.88 -10.03
CA GLU A 53 2.28 -6.12 -11.12
C GLU A 53 3.69 -5.62 -10.79
N PHE A 54 3.89 -5.14 -9.57
CA PHE A 54 5.22 -4.74 -9.12
C PHE A 54 6.21 -5.91 -9.22
N PHE A 55 5.85 -7.10 -8.72
CA PHE A 55 6.72 -8.26 -8.81
C PHE A 55 6.96 -8.70 -10.25
N LYS A 56 5.93 -8.74 -11.11
CA LYS A 56 6.09 -9.07 -12.54
C LYS A 56 7.04 -8.14 -13.30
N ARG A 57 7.18 -6.89 -12.86
CA ARG A 57 8.06 -5.91 -13.50
C ARG A 57 9.51 -5.97 -13.00
N ASN A 58 9.74 -6.53 -11.82
CA ASN A 58 11.02 -6.44 -11.10
C ASN A 58 11.65 -7.81 -10.76
N ILE A 59 10.92 -8.91 -10.98
CA ILE A 59 11.38 -10.31 -10.88
C ILE A 59 11.29 -10.92 -12.27
#